data_AF-A0A2H9QVU7-F1
#
_entry.id   AF-A0A2H9QVU7-F1
#
_cell.length_a   1.000
_cell.length_b   1.000
_cell.length_c   1.000
_cell.angle_alpha   90.00
_cell.angle_beta   90.00
_cell.angle_gamma   90.00
#
_symmetry.space_group_name_H-M   'P 1'
#
loop_
_entity.id
_entity.type
_entity.pdbx_description
1 polymer ?
#
loop_
_entity_poly.entity_id
_entity_poly.type
_entity_poly.pdbx_seq_one_letter_code
_entity_poly.pdbx_strand_id
1 'polypeptide(L)' 'MKVLLIDPPFYRFIGYYNRYFPLGLAYLAAVLQKEGHEVLIYDADCNVNPSKMDFTRLEDSYPLYLKSVRGDNHQTRYN' A
#
# COMPACT_ATOMS: atom_id res chain seq x y z
N MET A 1 -8.11 5.24 21.97
CA MET A 1 -7.21 6.18 21.24
C MET A 1 -7.53 6.12 19.75
N LYS A 2 -7.15 7.12 18.94
CA LYS A 2 -7.26 7.05 17.48
C LYS A 2 -6.02 6.40 16.88
N VAL A 3 -6.20 5.41 16.01
CA VAL A 3 -5.11 4.63 15.39
C VAL A 3 -5.32 4.59 13.88
N LEU A 4 -4.27 4.93 13.12
CA LEU A 4 -4.23 4.76 11.68
C LEU A 4 -3.24 3.63 11.35
N LEU A 5 -3.73 2.58 10.70
CA LEU A 5 -2.92 1.50 10.15
C LEU A 5 -2.70 1.78 8.66
N ILE A 6 -1.45 1.75 8.19
CA ILE A 6 -1.10 2.09 6.82
C ILE A 6 -0.58 0.83 6.13
N ASP A 7 -1.17 0.45 5.00
CA ASP A 7 -0.57 -0.49 4.06
C ASP A 7 0.34 0.32 3.11
N PRO A 8 1.68 0.25 3.26
CA PRO A 8 2.58 1.14 2.57
C PRO A 8 2.65 0.82 1.07
N PRO A 9 2.86 1.82 0.21
CA PRO A 9 2.92 1.61 -1.22
C PRO A 9 4.16 0.78 -1.62
N PHE A 10 3.92 -0.32 -2.31
CA PHE A 10 4.90 -1.14 -2.99
C PHE A 10 4.50 -1.31 -4.46
N TYR A 11 3.40 -2.01 -4.76
CA TYR A 11 2.94 -2.26 -6.13
C TYR A 11 2.57 -0.97 -6.87
N ARG A 12 1.96 0.00 -6.18
CA ARG A 12 1.61 1.31 -6.73
C ARG A 12 2.84 2.04 -7.27
N PHE A 13 3.96 1.96 -6.57
CA PHE A 13 5.20 2.64 -6.97
C PHE A 13 5.86 2.03 -8.21
N ILE A 14 5.58 0.77 -8.51
CA ILE A 14 6.13 0.05 -9.67
C ILE A 14 5.10 -0.19 -10.77
N GLY A 15 3.88 0.32 -10.61
CA GLY A 15 2.78 0.25 -11.59
C GLY A 15 2.05 -1.09 -11.62
N TYR A 16 2.26 -1.94 -10.62
CA TYR A 16 1.60 -3.24 -10.53
C TYR A 16 0.21 -3.14 -9.93
N TYR A 17 -0.69 -4.02 -10.35
CA TYR A 17 -2.00 -4.19 -9.73
C TYR A 17 -1.82 -4.73 -8.30
N ASN A 18 -2.34 -4.02 -7.30
CA ASN A 18 -2.42 -4.59 -5.95
C ASN A 18 -3.54 -5.64 -5.94
N ARG A 19 -3.20 -6.91 -5.74
CA ARG A 19 -4.15 -8.04 -5.71
C ARG A 19 -4.74 -8.31 -4.33
N TYR A 20 -4.25 -7.63 -3.30
CA TYR A 20 -4.49 -8.05 -1.93
C TYR A 20 -5.24 -6.99 -1.14
N PHE A 21 -6.27 -7.46 -0.42
CA PHE A 21 -6.83 -6.73 0.70
C PHE A 21 -5.86 -6.82 1.89
N PRO A 22 -5.60 -5.74 2.66
CA PRO A 22 -4.66 -5.74 3.79
C PRO A 22 -5.20 -6.51 5.00
N LEU A 23 -5.35 -7.82 4.85
CA LEU A 23 -5.99 -8.72 5.83
C LEU A 23 -5.29 -8.70 7.20
N GLY A 24 -3.97 -8.62 7.23
CA GLY A 24 -3.21 -8.50 8.47
C GLY A 24 -3.55 -7.23 9.24
N LEU A 25 -3.70 -6.10 8.56
CA LEU A 25 -4.14 -4.86 9.17
C LEU A 25 -5.59 -4.94 9.64
N ALA A 26 -6.45 -5.65 8.90
CA ALA A 26 -7.84 -5.88 9.30
C ALA A 26 -7.93 -6.69 10.61
N TYR A 27 -7.06 -7.69 10.82
CA TYR A 27 -6.99 -8.41 12.09
C TYR A 27 -6.57 -7.51 13.25
N LEU A 28 -5.53 -6.68 13.05
CA LEU A 28 -5.08 -5.72 14.07
C LEU A 28 -6.18 -4.70 14.37
N ALA A 29 -6.85 -4.19 13.35
CA ALA A 29 -7.96 -3.25 13.51
C ALA A 29 -9.10 -3.87 14.32
N ALA A 30 -9.48 -5.13 14.04
CA ALA A 30 -10.55 -5.81 14.77
C ALA A 30 -10.23 -5.96 16.27
N VAL A 31 -8.99 -6.33 16.61
CA VAL A 31 -8.58 -6.46 18.02
C VAL A 31 -8.53 -5.08 18.70
N LEU A 32 -7.94 -4.08 18.06
CA LEU A 32 -7.87 -2.72 18.59
C LEU A 32 -9.27 -2.10 18.77
N GLN A 33 -10.19 -2.32 17.84
CA GLN A 33 -11.58 -1.90 17.96
C GLN A 33 -12.27 -2.58 19.15
N LYS A 34 -12.04 -3.88 19.37
CA LYS A 34 -12.56 -4.62 20.53
C LYS A 34 -12.08 -4.05 21.86
N GLU A 35 -10.85 -3.55 21.91
CA GLU A 35 -10.26 -2.90 23.10
C GLU A 35 -10.66 -1.41 23.23
N GLY A 36 -11.59 -0.91 22.41
CA GLY A 36 -12.14 0.45 22.54
C GLY A 36 -11.36 1.54 21.80
N HIS A 37 -10.52 1.19 20.82
CA HIS A 37 -9.83 2.15 19.97
C HIS A 37 -10.65 2.51 18.71
N GLU A 38 -10.54 3.76 18.26
CA GLU A 38 -11.04 4.20 16.94
C GLU A 38 -9.93 3.89 15.92
N VAL A 39 -10.21 3.01 14.97
CA VAL A 39 -9.19 2.50 14.03
C VAL A 39 -9.62 2.71 12.60
N LEU A 40 -8.71 3.23 11.78
CA LEU A 40 -8.84 3.30 10.32
C LEU A 40 -7.68 2.56 9.66
N ILE A 41 -7.95 1.95 8.51
CA ILE A 41 -6.93 1.38 7.62
C ILE A 41 -6.84 2.29 6.39
N TYR A 42 -5.64 2.75 6.08
CA TYR A 42 -5.32 3.46 4.85
C TYR A 42 -4.48 2.56 3.95
N ASP A 43 -5.09 2.08 2.87
CA ASP A 43 -4.40 1.34 1.83
C ASP A 43 -3.73 2.34 0.86
N ALA A 44 -2.46 2.62 1.09
CA ALA A 44 -1.68 3.51 0.23
C ALA A 44 -1.18 2.81 -1.02
N ASP A 45 -1.18 1.46 -1.04
CA ASP A 45 -0.75 0.64 -2.17
C ASP A 45 -1.87 0.35 -3.18
N CYS A 46 -3.11 0.68 -2.84
CA CYS A 46 -4.24 0.65 -3.76
C CYS A 46 -3.88 1.38 -5.06
N ASN A 47 -3.84 0.61 -6.15
CA ASN A 47 -3.49 1.10 -7.47
C ASN A 47 -4.71 1.05 -8.39
N VAL A 48 -5.37 2.20 -8.53
CA VAL A 48 -6.63 2.35 -9.27
C VAL A 48 -6.44 2.21 -10.79
N ASN A 49 -5.23 2.42 -11.31
CA ASN A 49 -4.90 2.34 -12.75
C ASN A 49 -3.55 1.63 -12.96
N PRO A 50 -3.48 0.30 -12.79
CA PRO A 50 -2.24 -0.44 -12.95
C PRO A 50 -1.85 -0.57 -14.42
N SER A 51 -0.55 -0.56 -14.69
CA SER A 51 0.01 -0.81 -16.02
C SER A 51 0.71 -2.16 -16.15
N LYS A 52 0.86 -2.90 -15.04
CA LYS A 52 1.54 -4.21 -14.99
C LYS A 52 0.74 -5.22 -14.18
N MET A 53 0.71 -6.47 -14.66
CA MET A 53 0.06 -7.61 -14.00
C MET A 53 0.87 -8.91 -14.10
N ASP A 54 2.02 -8.91 -14.78
CA ASP A 54 2.90 -10.08 -14.86
C ASP A 54 3.84 -10.14 -13.65
N PHE A 55 3.41 -10.86 -12.62
CA PHE A 55 4.16 -11.02 -11.37
C PHE A 55 5.39 -11.92 -11.49
N THR A 56 5.56 -12.64 -12.61
CA THR A 56 6.78 -13.42 -12.85
C THR A 56 7.99 -12.54 -13.17
N ARG A 57 7.75 -11.24 -13.39
CA ARG A 57 8.75 -10.21 -13.69
C ARG A 57 8.77 -9.09 -12.64
N LEU A 58 8.20 -9.33 -11.47
CA LEU A 58 8.07 -8.32 -10.42
C LEU A 58 9.45 -7.78 -9.99
N GLU A 59 10.42 -8.68 -9.89
CA GLU A 59 11.81 -8.40 -9.50
C GLU A 59 12.49 -7.40 -10.44
N ASP A 60 12.16 -7.41 -11.74
CA ASP A 60 12.69 -6.46 -12.73
C ASP A 60 12.35 -5.01 -12.34
N SER A 61 11.25 -4.81 -11.59
CA SER A 61 10.79 -3.49 -11.17
C SER A 61 11.28 -3.08 -9.77
N TYR A 62 11.96 -3.95 -9.02
CA TYR A 62 12.45 -3.61 -7.67
C TYR A 62 13.41 -2.40 -7.64
N PRO A 63 14.33 -2.21 -8.61
CA PRO A 63 15.14 -0.99 -8.67
C PRO A 63 14.30 0.29 -8.82
N LEU A 64 13.16 0.22 -9.52
CA LEU A 64 12.23 1.35 -9.66
C LEU A 64 11.54 1.65 -8.32
N TYR A 65 11.18 0.62 -7.56
CA TYR A 65 10.69 0.80 -6.19
C TYR A 65 11.72 1.55 -5.33
N LEU A 66 12.98 1.09 -5.28
CA LEU A 66 14.03 1.76 -4.51
C LEU A 66 14.24 3.21 -4.94
N LYS A 67 14.21 3.48 -6.25
CA LYS A 67 14.27 4.85 -6.79
C LYS A 67 13.08 5.69 -6.35
N SER A 68 11.87 5.12 -6.37
CA SER A 68 10.64 5.82 -5.99
C SER A 68 10.61 6.17 -4.50
N VAL A 69 11.16 5.33 -3.63
CA VAL A 69 11.22 5.55 -2.18
C VAL A 69 12.31 6.56 -1.80
N ARG A 70 13.42 6.60 -2.53
CA ARG A 70 14.56 7.49 -2.26
C ARG A 70 14.45 8.87 -2.90
N GLY A 71 13.51 9.06 -3.83
CA GLY A 71 13.33 10.34 -4.51
C GLY A 71 12.47 11.28 -3.67
N ASP A 72 12.92 12.52 -3.47
CA ASP A 72 12.18 13.56 -2.72
C ASP A 72 10.85 13.99 -3.38
N ASN A 73 10.60 13.53 -4.61
CA ASN A 73 9.48 13.97 -5.44
C ASN A 73 8.42 12.86 -5.58
N HIS A 74 7.77 12.53 -4.46
CA HIS A 74 6.60 11.65 -4.47
C HIS A 74 5.37 12.43 -4.97
N GLN A 75 5.20 12.54 -6.29
CA GLN A 75 3.94 13.06 -6.84
C GLN A 75 2.79 12.14 -6.45
N THR A 76 2.00 12.56 -5.46
CA THR A 76 0.70 11.96 -5.17
C THR A 76 -0.23 12.32 -6.32
N ARG A 77 -0.32 11.44 -7.34
CA ARG A 77 -1.29 11.58 -8.42
C ARG A 77 -2.70 11.38 -7.87
N TYR A 78 -3.27 12.45 -7.32
CA TYR A 78 -4.69 12.63 -7.08
C TYR A 78 -5.12 13.80 -7.96
N ASN A 79 -5.69 13.48 -9.13
CA ASN A 79 -6.53 14.38 -9.92
C ASN A 79 -7.97 13.96 -9.69
#